data_AF-A0A285R9H3-F1
#
_entry.id   AF-A0A285R9H3-F1
#
_cell.length_a   1.000
_cell.length_b   1.000
_cell.length_c   1.000
_cell.angle_alpha   90.00
_cell.angle_beta   90.00
_cell.angle_gamma   90.00
#
_symmetry.space_group_name_H-M   'P 1'
#
loop_
_entity.id
_entity.type
_entity.pdbx_description
1 polymer ?
#
loop_
_entity_poly.entity_id
_entity_poly.type
_entity_poly.pdbx_seq_one_letter_code
_entity_poly.pdbx_strand_id
1 'polypeptide(L)'
;MYKNHIKFITNDELPNTSGIYLLYDEKSDLAYIGSASNLRNRIANHRSNLIHQKHPNDMLQAMFNMGCLCVRILVTFPFLDKKRLKEAENLFIEASPAIFKNPLVNRYKSVPFHQSFVKLMDEDEWNDNNHIAG
;
A
#
# COMPACT_ATOMS: atom_id res chain seq x y z
N MET A 1 -14.49 20.35 -3.21
CA MET A 1 -13.79 19.67 -2.09
C MET A 1 -13.95 18.17 -2.29
N TYR A 2 -12.87 17.40 -2.30
CA TYR A 2 -12.96 15.96 -2.61
C TYR A 2 -13.59 15.20 -1.44
N LYS A 3 -14.67 14.45 -1.69
CA LYS A 3 -15.35 13.62 -0.67
C LYS A 3 -14.40 12.64 0.01
N ASN A 4 -13.40 12.16 -0.73
CA ASN A 4 -12.41 11.19 -0.26
C ASN A 4 -11.18 11.83 0.42
N HIS A 5 -11.14 13.15 0.57
CA HIS A 5 -10.04 13.81 1.26
C HIS A 5 -10.00 13.33 2.73
N ILE A 6 -8.81 12.98 3.23
CA ILE A 6 -8.64 12.32 4.53
C ILE A 6 -9.20 13.14 5.70
N LYS A 7 -9.26 14.47 5.56
CA LYS A 7 -9.87 15.37 6.55
C LYS A 7 -11.39 15.20 6.70
N PHE A 8 -12.10 14.84 5.62
CA PHE A 8 -13.57 14.87 5.58
C PHE A 8 -14.21 13.48 5.55
N ILE A 9 -13.45 12.44 5.18
CA ILE A 9 -13.94 11.07 5.28
C ILE A 9 -14.26 10.72 6.73
N THR A 10 -15.45 10.20 6.99
CA THR A 10 -15.89 9.79 8.33
C THR A 10 -15.40 8.38 8.65
N ASN A 11 -15.37 8.01 9.94
CA ASN A 11 -14.94 6.67 10.34
C ASN A 11 -15.93 5.58 9.87
N ASP A 12 -17.21 5.90 9.75
CA ASP A 12 -18.24 4.95 9.36
C ASP A 12 -18.18 4.61 7.86
N GLU A 13 -17.64 5.52 7.06
CA GLU A 13 -17.31 5.27 5.64
C GLU A 13 -16.09 4.35 5.45
N LEU A 14 -15.33 4.07 6.53
CA LEU A 14 -14.12 3.26 6.47
C LEU A 14 -14.40 1.82 6.96
N PRO A 15 -13.93 0.79 6.21
CA PRO A 15 -14.05 -0.60 6.65
C PRO A 15 -13.37 -0.85 7.99
N ASN A 16 -14.07 -1.55 8.88
CA ASN A 16 -13.53 -2.02 10.15
C ASN A 16 -12.85 -3.39 10.00
N THR A 17 -12.07 -3.57 8.93
CA THR A 17 -11.43 -4.84 8.55
C THR A 17 -9.96 -4.61 8.22
N SER A 18 -9.20 -5.69 8.07
CA SER A 18 -7.87 -5.64 7.47
C SER A 18 -7.94 -5.30 5.99
N GLY A 19 -6.87 -4.73 5.44
CA GLY A 19 -6.80 -4.39 4.03
C GLY A 19 -5.56 -3.61 3.62
N ILE A 20 -5.51 -3.27 2.34
CA ILE A 20 -4.52 -2.36 1.75
C ILE A 20 -5.22 -1.05 1.39
N TYR A 21 -4.58 0.06 1.71
CA TYR A 21 -5.06 1.40 1.42
C TYR A 21 -4.01 2.21 0.67
N LEU A 22 -4.50 3.27 0.04
CA LEU A 22 -3.75 4.25 -0.71
C LEU A 22 -4.05 5.64 -0.12
N LEU A 23 -3.01 6.40 0.19
CA LEU A 23 -3.10 7.85 0.40
C LEU A 23 -2.47 8.54 -0.81
N TYR A 24 -3.19 9.43 -1.48
CA TYR A 24 -2.76 9.95 -2.77
C TYR A 24 -3.20 11.39 -3.02
N ASP A 25 -2.50 12.06 -3.93
CA ASP A 25 -2.90 13.33 -4.51
C ASP A 25 -3.26 13.11 -5.99
N GLU A 26 -4.52 13.39 -6.35
CA GLU A 26 -5.02 13.25 -7.71
C GLU A 26 -4.29 14.12 -8.74
N LYS A 27 -3.66 15.22 -8.33
CA LYS A 27 -3.02 16.18 -9.24
C LYS A 27 -1.55 15.89 -9.45
N SER A 28 -0.82 15.61 -8.38
CA SER A 28 0.62 15.35 -8.44
C SER A 28 0.96 13.88 -8.65
N ASP A 29 -0.03 12.98 -8.63
CA ASP A 29 0.17 11.54 -8.79
C ASP A 29 1.15 10.93 -7.76
N LEU A 30 1.30 11.62 -6.62
CA LEU A 30 2.05 11.13 -5.47
C LEU A 30 1.17 10.20 -4.67
N ALA A 31 1.71 9.04 -4.33
CA ALA A 31 0.96 7.94 -3.72
C ALA A 31 1.74 7.29 -2.57
N TYR A 32 1.02 6.91 -1.53
CA TYR A 32 1.51 6.08 -0.42
C TYR A 32 0.62 4.86 -0.30
N ILE A 33 1.23 3.67 -0.35
CA ILE A 33 0.52 2.40 -0.15
C ILE A 33 0.84 1.87 1.24
N GLY A 34 -0.18 1.43 1.96
CA GLY A 34 0.02 0.79 3.26
C GLY A 34 -0.96 -0.34 3.50
N SER A 35 -0.57 -1.25 4.38
CA SER A 35 -1.41 -2.30 4.94
C SER A 35 -1.85 -1.99 6.37
N ALA A 36 -2.99 -2.54 6.78
CA ALA A 36 -3.45 -2.47 8.16
C ALA A 36 -4.24 -3.72 8.56
N SER A 37 -4.12 -4.12 9.83
CA SER A 37 -5.04 -5.08 10.44
C SER A 37 -6.44 -4.49 10.66
N ASN A 38 -6.52 -3.16 10.71
CA ASN A 38 -7.76 -2.40 10.83
C ASN A 38 -7.62 -1.08 10.06
N LEU A 39 -8.27 -0.99 8.89
CA LEU A 39 -8.19 0.16 7.99
C LEU A 39 -8.72 1.43 8.65
N ARG A 40 -9.91 1.37 9.28
CA ARG A 40 -10.53 2.50 9.99
C ARG A 40 -9.59 3.11 11.02
N ASN A 41 -9.04 2.29 11.92
CA ASN A 41 -8.13 2.75 12.98
C ASN A 41 -6.84 3.33 12.39
N ARG A 42 -6.27 2.68 11.37
CA ARG A 42 -5.04 3.15 10.73
C ARG A 42 -5.22 4.52 10.07
N ILE A 43 -6.30 4.71 9.33
CA ILE A 43 -6.60 5.97 8.64
C ILE A 43 -6.96 7.06 9.65
N ALA A 44 -7.70 6.73 10.72
CA ALA A 44 -7.97 7.67 11.81
C ALA A 44 -6.67 8.15 12.49
N ASN A 45 -5.70 7.25 12.70
CA ASN A 45 -4.38 7.59 13.25
C ASN A 45 -3.58 8.49 12.29
N HIS A 46 -3.56 8.17 10.99
CA HIS A 46 -2.96 9.06 9.99
C HIS A 46 -3.58 10.45 10.05
N ARG A 47 -4.91 10.53 10.00
CA ARG A 47 -5.66 11.79 10.07
C ARG A 47 -5.33 12.58 11.34
N SER A 48 -5.33 11.94 12.50
CA SER A 48 -4.99 12.59 13.77
C SER A 48 -3.56 13.14 13.75
N ASN A 49 -2.59 12.34 13.32
CA ASN A 49 -1.20 12.78 13.23
C ASN A 49 -1.02 13.95 12.24
N LEU A 50 -1.72 13.93 11.11
CA LEU A 50 -1.68 14.99 10.10
C LEU A 50 -2.29 16.30 10.62
N ILE A 51 -3.43 16.22 11.32
CA ILE A 51 -4.09 17.38 11.95
C ILE A 51 -3.15 18.03 12.97
N HIS A 52 -2.44 17.23 13.77
CA HIS A 52 -1.55 17.72 14.81
C HIS A 52 -0.11 17.96 14.33
N GLN A 53 0.16 17.89 13.01
CA GLN A 53 1.49 18.08 12.41
C GLN A 53 2.58 17.15 12.99
N LYS A 54 2.18 15.95 13.41
CA LYS A 54 3.04 14.91 13.99
C LYS A 54 3.19 13.71 13.06
N HIS A 55 2.69 13.81 11.83
CA HIS A 55 2.79 12.72 10.89
C HIS A 55 4.27 12.49 10.58
N PRO A 56 4.77 11.23 10.69
CA PRO A 56 6.18 10.99 10.44
C PRO A 56 6.50 11.45 9.04
N ASN A 57 5.78 11.00 8.00
CA ASN A 57 6.02 11.34 6.60
C ASN A 57 5.71 12.80 6.23
N ASP A 58 6.75 13.59 5.95
CA ASP A 58 6.68 15.01 5.59
C ASP A 58 5.96 15.25 4.26
N MET A 59 6.09 14.33 3.29
CA MET A 59 5.39 14.47 2.01
C MET A 59 3.87 14.32 2.21
N LEU A 60 3.45 13.35 3.01
CA LEU A 60 2.03 13.21 3.37
C LEU A 60 1.53 14.41 4.17
N GLN A 61 2.36 14.96 5.08
CA GLN A 61 2.03 16.19 5.80
C GLN A 61 1.85 17.37 4.84
N ALA A 62 2.76 17.53 3.87
CA ALA A 62 2.67 18.57 2.86
C ALA A 62 1.39 18.44 2.00
N MET A 63 1.10 17.23 1.49
CA MET A 63 -0.12 16.94 0.73
C MET A 63 -1.39 17.25 1.52
N PHE A 64 -1.41 16.92 2.81
CA PHE A 64 -2.52 17.25 3.70
C PHE A 64 -2.67 18.76 3.88
N ASN A 65 -1.57 19.48 4.12
CA ASN A 65 -1.57 20.94 4.28
C ASN A 65 -2.02 21.66 2.99
N MET A 66 -1.68 21.11 1.82
CA MET A 66 -2.16 21.59 0.52
C MET A 66 -3.63 21.24 0.23
N GLY A 67 -4.27 20.41 1.06
CA GLY A 67 -5.66 20.03 0.91
C GLY A 67 -5.92 19.04 -0.24
N CYS A 68 -4.90 18.29 -0.68
CA CYS A 68 -5.00 17.35 -1.78
C CYS A 68 -4.93 15.87 -1.36
N LEU A 69 -4.68 15.56 -0.08
CA LEU A 69 -4.49 14.19 0.38
C LEU A 69 -5.81 13.41 0.52
N CYS A 70 -6.01 12.45 -0.38
CA CYS A 70 -7.19 11.59 -0.44
C CYS A 70 -6.89 10.15 0.02
N VAL A 71 -7.94 9.44 0.42
CA VAL A 71 -7.89 8.03 0.84
C VAL A 71 -8.61 7.16 -0.19
N ARG A 72 -8.04 5.99 -0.50
CA ARG A 72 -8.72 4.93 -1.26
C ARG A 72 -8.40 3.57 -0.65
N ILE A 73 -9.42 2.71 -0.54
CA ILE A 73 -9.23 1.32 -0.14
C ILE A 73 -9.00 0.50 -1.41
N LEU A 74 -7.90 -0.27 -1.47
CA LEU A 74 -7.56 -1.10 -2.63
C LEU A 74 -8.13 -2.51 -2.49
N VAL A 75 -8.00 -3.09 -1.30
CA VAL A 75 -8.53 -4.42 -0.99
C VAL A 75 -8.87 -4.52 0.49
N THR A 76 -9.87 -5.34 0.82
CA THR A 76 -10.22 -5.71 2.19
C THR A 76 -10.06 -7.22 2.36
N PHE A 77 -9.67 -7.64 3.55
CA PHE A 77 -9.60 -9.05 3.94
C PHE A 77 -10.62 -9.30 5.05
N PRO A 78 -11.54 -10.26 4.88
CA PRO A 78 -12.55 -10.57 5.89
C PRO A 78 -11.93 -11.16 7.17
N PHE A 79 -10.75 -11.77 7.05
CA PHE A 79 -9.99 -12.32 8.17
C PHE A 79 -8.58 -11.76 8.18
N LEU A 80 -8.04 -11.55 9.38
CA LEU A 80 -6.68 -11.04 9.54
C LEU A 80 -5.67 -12.15 9.24
N ASP A 81 -4.98 -12.01 8.11
CA ASP A 81 -3.79 -12.79 7.78
C ASP A 81 -2.64 -11.81 7.52
N LYS A 82 -1.69 -11.76 8.46
CA LYS A 82 -0.55 -10.84 8.39
C LYS A 82 0.38 -11.16 7.22
N LYS A 83 0.51 -12.43 6.84
CA LYS A 83 1.36 -12.85 5.73
C LYS A 83 0.76 -12.37 4.42
N ARG A 84 -0.53 -12.65 4.19
CA ARG A 84 -1.26 -12.17 3.01
C ARG A 84 -1.35 -10.66 2.93
N LEU A 85 -1.52 -9.96 4.06
CA LEU A 85 -1.47 -8.50 4.08
C LEU A 85 -0.12 -7.97 3.59
N LYS A 86 0.98 -8.58 4.02
CA LYS A 86 2.31 -8.14 3.63
C LYS A 86 2.62 -8.47 2.17
N GLU A 87 2.22 -9.65 1.71
CA GLU A 87 2.32 -10.06 0.30
C GLU A 87 1.52 -9.13 -0.61
N ALA A 88 0.26 -8.82 -0.26
CA ALA A 88 -0.57 -7.91 -1.03
C ALA A 88 -0.01 -6.48 -1.04
N GLU A 89 0.49 -5.98 0.10
CA GLU A 89 1.16 -4.68 0.17
C GLU A 89 2.36 -4.63 -0.79
N ASN A 90 3.21 -5.65 -0.76
CA ASN A 90 4.38 -5.73 -1.63
C ASN A 90 3.97 -5.81 -3.10
N LEU A 91 2.94 -6.58 -3.46
CA LEU A 91 2.44 -6.67 -4.84
C LEU A 91 1.95 -5.32 -5.36
N PHE A 92 1.21 -4.56 -4.56
CA PHE A 92 0.80 -3.20 -4.96
C PHE A 92 1.98 -2.22 -5.05
N ILE A 93 2.99 -2.36 -4.19
CA ILE A 93 4.22 -1.55 -4.26
C ILE A 93 5.01 -1.89 -5.53
N GLU A 94 5.16 -3.18 -5.86
CA GLU A 94 5.88 -3.65 -7.05
C GLU A 94 5.16 -3.23 -8.34
N ALA A 95 3.84 -3.28 -8.36
CA ALA A 95 3.03 -2.81 -9.48
C ALA A 95 2.97 -1.27 -9.61
N SER A 96 3.40 -0.53 -8.57
CA SER A 96 3.25 0.93 -8.53
C SER A 96 3.87 1.69 -9.71
N PRO A 97 5.02 1.30 -10.31
CA PRO A 97 5.57 2.02 -11.46
C PRO A 97 4.72 1.91 -12.72
N ALA A 98 3.85 0.90 -12.82
CA ALA A 98 2.89 0.77 -13.92
C ALA A 98 1.57 1.53 -13.64
N ILE A 99 1.31 1.91 -12.39
CA ILE A 99 0.06 2.53 -11.94
C ILE A 99 0.22 4.05 -11.79
N PHE A 100 1.36 4.49 -11.24
CA PHE A 100 1.65 5.89 -10.94
C PHE A 100 2.85 6.36 -11.77
N LYS A 101 2.78 7.60 -12.26
CA LYS A 101 3.87 8.27 -12.98
C LYS A 101 5.01 8.63 -12.04
N ASN A 102 4.71 8.91 -10.78
CA ASN A 102 5.69 9.29 -9.78
C ASN A 102 5.96 8.13 -8.80
N PRO A 103 7.19 8.04 -8.25
CA PRO A 103 7.50 7.06 -7.22
C PRO A 103 6.62 7.20 -5.99
N LEU A 104 6.38 6.08 -5.30
CA LEU A 104 5.66 6.09 -4.03
C LEU A 104 6.40 6.92 -2.98
N VAL A 105 5.65 7.66 -2.17
CA VAL A 105 6.18 8.46 -1.06
C VAL A 105 6.36 7.63 0.22
N ASN A 106 6.30 6.31 0.13
CA ASN A 106 6.54 5.41 1.26
C ASN A 106 7.93 5.69 1.87
N ARG A 107 7.96 6.10 3.14
CA ARG A 107 9.18 6.00 3.94
C ARG A 107 9.41 4.53 4.23
N TYR A 108 10.18 3.81 3.40
CA TYR A 108 11.24 2.87 3.79
C TYR A 108 11.71 1.99 2.63
N LYS A 109 13.05 1.83 2.58
CA LYS A 109 13.91 0.86 1.86
C LYS A 109 13.51 0.59 0.41
N SER A 110 14.32 1.15 -0.49
CA SER A 110 14.65 0.54 -1.78
C SER A 110 14.72 -0.99 -1.65
N VAL A 111 13.64 -1.70 -1.97
CA VAL A 111 13.74 -3.12 -2.27
C VAL A 111 14.26 -3.14 -3.70
N PRO A 112 15.48 -3.64 -3.96
CA PRO A 112 16.00 -3.68 -5.31
C PRO A 112 15.07 -4.52 -6.17
N PHE A 113 14.67 -3.94 -7.30
CA PHE A 113 13.72 -4.38 -8.32
C PHE A 113 13.98 -5.77 -8.94
N HIS A 114 14.85 -6.64 -8.40
CA HIS A 114 15.40 -7.77 -9.16
C HIS A 114 15.60 -9.12 -8.48
N GLN A 115 15.17 -9.33 -7.22
CA GLN A 115 15.40 -10.64 -6.57
C GLN A 115 14.15 -11.47 -6.25
N SER A 116 12.94 -10.89 -6.26
CA SER A 116 11.71 -11.63 -5.95
C SER A 116 11.08 -12.33 -7.16
N PHE A 117 11.28 -11.83 -8.39
CA PHE A 117 10.62 -12.40 -9.58
C PHE A 117 11.40 -13.56 -10.22
N VAL A 118 12.74 -13.54 -10.19
CA VAL A 118 13.57 -14.62 -10.76
C VAL A 118 13.42 -15.92 -9.95
N LYS A 119 13.25 -15.82 -8.64
CA LYS A 119 13.17 -16.99 -7.76
C LYS A 119 11.87 -17.80 -7.86
N LEU A 120 10.82 -17.23 -8.44
CA LEU A 120 9.52 -17.91 -8.60
C LEU A 120 9.36 -18.58 -9.98
N MET A 121 10.28 -18.36 -10.92
CA MET A 121 10.26 -19.04 -12.23
C MET A 121 11.29 -20.18 -12.32
N ASP A 122 12.28 -20.22 -11.42
CA ASP A 122 13.32 -21.26 -11.44
C ASP A 122 12.95 -22.54 -10.66
N GLU A 123 11.89 -22.55 -9.85
CA GLU A 123 11.51 -23.74 -9.04
C GLU A 123 10.53 -24.71 -9.72
N ASP A 124 10.00 -24.36 -10.91
CA ASP A 124 9.08 -25.23 -11.68
C ASP A 124 9.74 -25.93 -12.89
N GLU A 125 11.05 -25.76 -13.12
CA GLU A 125 11.81 -26.45 -14.19
C GLU A 125 13.04 -27.22 -13.65
N TRP A 126 12.88 -28.03 -12.61
CA TRP A 126 13.82 -29.14 -12.34
C TRP A 126 13.19 -30.25 -11.49
N ASN A 127 12.19 -30.96 -12.01
CA ASN A 127 11.89 -32.28 -11.45
C ASN A 127 11.26 -33.29 -12.41
N ASP A 128 11.57 -33.23 -13.70
CA ASP A 128 11.29 -34.31 -14.64
C ASP A 128 12.53 -34.56 -15.49
N ASN A 129 13.32 -35.57 -15.08
CA ASN A 129 14.18 -36.44 -15.91
C ASN A 129 15.35 -36.97 -15.08
N ASN A 130 15.12 -38.08 -14.36
CA ASN A 130 16.07 -39.19 -14.24
C ASN A 130 15.36 -40.43 -13.66
N HIS A 131 14.43 -40.95 -14.46
CA HIS A 131 14.17 -42.38 -14.53
C HIS A 131 14.34 -42.78 -15.99
N ILE A 132 15.37 -43.58 -16.28
CA ILE A 132 15.47 -44.64 -17.29
C ILE A 132 16.96 -44.87 -17.60
N ALA A 133 17.47 -45.98 -17.08
CA ALA A 133 18.49 -46.89 -17.61
C ALA A 133 19.05 -47.64 -16.37
N GLY A 134 18.76 -48.92 -16.15
CA GLY A 134 18.75 -50.01 -17.12
C GLY A 134 20.14 -50.61 -17.15
#